data_AF-A0A920FM91-F1
#
_entry.id   AF-A0A920FM91-F1
#
_cell.length_a   1.000
_cell.length_b   1.000
_cell.length_c   1.000
_cell.angle_alpha   90.00
_cell.angle_beta   90.00
_cell.angle_gamma   90.00
#
_symmetry.space_group_name_H-M   'P 1'
#
loop_
_entity.id
_entity.type
_entity.pdbx_description
1 polymer ?
#
loop_
_entity_poly.entity_id
_entity_poly.type
_entity_poly.pdbx_seq_one_letter_code
_entity_poly.pdbx_strand_id
1 'polypeptide(L)'
;MNFVFNPKPQAFVEIAGASEYFPVHRIYCVGRNYAEHALEMGADPEREEPFFFCKPADAVVPSGSFLDYPSATQNLHHEIELVAALHKGGRDIPQVMPWTMFSAMRWDWT
;
A
#
# COMPACT_ATOMS: atom_id res chain seq x y z
N MET A 1 15.78 -16.62 -18.98
CA MET A 1 16.78 -15.71 -18.35
C MET A 1 17.66 -16.56 -17.47
N ASN A 2 18.98 -16.32 -17.46
CA ASN A 2 19.91 -17.04 -16.59
C ASN A 2 20.33 -16.10 -15.46
N PHE A 3 19.80 -16.33 -14.27
CA PHE A 3 20.16 -15.58 -13.08
C PHE A 3 21.32 -16.27 -12.35
N VAL A 4 22.16 -15.48 -11.68
CA VAL A 4 23.28 -16.00 -10.86
C VAL A 4 22.81 -16.72 -9.59
N PHE A 5 21.58 -16.47 -9.16
CA PHE A 5 20.87 -17.17 -8.07
C PHE A 5 19.37 -17.13 -8.33
N ASN A 6 18.60 -17.96 -7.62
CA ASN A 6 17.14 -17.98 -7.74
C ASN A 6 16.55 -16.64 -7.26
N PRO A 7 15.73 -15.96 -8.07
CA PRO A 7 15.10 -14.72 -7.64
C PRO A 7 14.13 -15.00 -6.49
N LYS A 8 13.91 -14.00 -5.64
CA LYS A 8 12.83 -14.06 -4.64
C LYS A 8 11.49 -14.30 -5.35
N PRO A 9 10.57 -15.07 -4.74
CA PRO A 9 9.21 -15.19 -5.25
C PRO A 9 8.55 -13.82 -5.42
N GLN A 10 7.69 -13.71 -6.43
CA GLN A 10 6.90 -12.50 -6.66
C GLN A 10 5.99 -12.24 -5.46
N ALA A 11 6.08 -11.05 -4.85
CA ALA A 11 5.14 -10.63 -3.81
C ALA A 11 3.72 -10.53 -4.38
N PHE A 12 2.72 -10.94 -3.60
CA PHE A 12 1.32 -10.96 -4.01
C PHE A 12 0.38 -10.69 -2.84
N VAL A 13 -0.86 -10.33 -3.16
CA VAL A 13 -1.97 -10.28 -2.19
C VAL A 13 -3.13 -11.13 -2.69
N GLU A 14 -3.91 -11.65 -1.75
CA GLU A 14 -5.10 -12.44 -2.01
C GLU A 14 -6.24 -11.56 -2.53
N ILE A 15 -7.06 -12.12 -3.42
CA ILE A 15 -8.28 -11.49 -3.91
C ILE A 15 -9.46 -12.17 -3.23
N ALA A 16 -10.24 -11.41 -2.46
CA ALA A 16 -11.37 -11.94 -1.72
C ALA A 16 -12.35 -12.67 -2.66
N GLY A 17 -12.66 -13.93 -2.34
CA GLY A 17 -13.59 -14.76 -3.11
C GLY A 17 -13.05 -15.28 -4.44
N ALA A 18 -11.76 -15.10 -4.75
CA ALA A 18 -11.12 -15.61 -5.96
C ALA A 18 -9.97 -16.56 -5.64
N SER A 19 -9.60 -17.40 -6.61
CA SER A 19 -8.44 -18.30 -6.52
C SER A 19 -7.14 -17.64 -7.00
N GLU A 20 -7.29 -16.50 -7.67
CA GLU A 20 -6.24 -15.70 -8.25
C GLU A 20 -5.64 -14.74 -7.23
N TYR A 21 -4.40 -14.33 -7.51
CA TYR A 21 -3.64 -13.41 -6.67
C TYR A 21 -3.29 -12.15 -7.44
N PHE A 22 -3.21 -11.01 -6.76
CA PHE A 22 -2.76 -9.76 -7.35
C PHE A 22 -1.23 -9.62 -7.16
N PRO A 23 -0.42 -9.59 -8.23
CA PRO A 23 1.03 -9.47 -8.12
C PRO A 23 1.43 -8.03 -7.76
N VAL A 24 2.15 -7.86 -6.66
CA VAL A 24 2.57 -6.54 -6.16
C VAL A 24 3.89 -6.12 -6.79
N HIS A 25 3.87 -5.01 -7.52
CA HIS A 25 5.09 -4.45 -8.14
C HIS A 25 5.76 -3.37 -7.28
N ARG A 26 5.01 -2.33 -6.90
CA ARG A 26 5.49 -1.21 -6.06
C ARG A 26 4.40 -0.78 -5.10
N ILE A 27 4.78 -0.34 -3.92
CA ILE A 27 3.88 0.20 -2.90
C ILE A 27 4.22 1.67 -2.72
N TYR A 28 3.28 2.55 -3.06
CA TYR A 28 3.35 3.98 -2.81
C TYR A 28 2.35 4.33 -1.71
N CYS A 29 2.81 5.09 -0.73
CA CYS A 29 2.02 5.55 0.41
C CYS A 29 1.95 7.09 0.37
N VAL A 30 0.84 7.65 0.88
CA VAL A 30 0.62 9.09 0.93
C VAL A 30 0.62 9.55 2.38
N GLY A 31 1.60 10.35 2.75
CA GLY A 31 1.69 10.90 4.11
C GLY A 31 0.70 12.04 4.32
N ARG A 32 0.13 12.12 5.53
CA ARG A 32 -0.74 13.22 6.00
C ARG A 32 -1.99 13.45 5.12
N ASN A 33 -2.53 12.38 4.52
CA ASN A 33 -3.67 12.47 3.60
C ASN A 33 -5.06 12.51 4.28
N TYR A 34 -5.10 12.72 5.60
CA TYR A 34 -6.31 12.88 6.41
C TYR A 34 -6.15 14.13 7.29
N ALA A 35 -7.06 15.09 7.14
CA ALA A 35 -6.93 16.42 7.77
C ALA A 35 -6.89 16.35 9.31
N GLU A 36 -7.69 15.47 9.90
CA GLU A 36 -7.75 15.26 11.35
C GLU A 36 -6.45 14.65 11.90
N HIS A 37 -5.81 13.74 11.16
CA HIS A 37 -4.54 13.14 11.55
C HIS A 37 -3.35 14.11 11.40
N ALA A 38 -3.39 15.00 10.40
CA ALA A 38 -2.39 16.06 10.25
C ALA A 38 -2.41 17.02 11.46
N LEU A 39 -3.60 17.40 11.95
CA LEU A 39 -3.76 18.24 13.14
C LEU A 39 -3.25 17.55 14.41
N GLU A 40 -3.52 16.24 14.58
CA GLU A 40 -3.03 15.44 15.71
C GLU A 40 -1.49 15.40 15.77
N MET A 41 -0.84 15.34 14.62
CA MET A 41 0.63 15.37 14.49
C MET A 41 1.22 16.79 14.57
N GLY A 42 0.41 17.81 14.90
CA GLY A 42 0.82 19.20 15.04
C GLY A 42 1.13 19.91 13.72
N ALA A 43 0.68 19.37 12.59
CA ALA A 43 0.83 19.96 11.26
C ALA A 43 -0.41 20.76 10.87
N ASP A 44 -0.22 21.78 10.02
CA ASP A 44 -1.30 22.61 9.46
C ASP A 44 -1.79 21.96 8.15
N PRO A 45 -2.98 21.33 8.12
CA PRO A 45 -3.48 20.58 6.96
C PRO A 45 -3.77 21.47 5.74
N GLU A 46 -3.93 22.78 5.91
CA GLU A 46 -4.14 23.69 4.79
C GLU A 46 -2.83 24.09 4.08
N ARG A 47 -1.67 23.69 4.61
CA ARG A 47 -0.40 24.32 4.27
C ARG A 47 0.64 23.42 3.61
N GLU A 48 0.43 22.11 3.57
CA GLU A 48 1.42 21.15 3.05
C GLU A 48 0.82 20.26 1.96
N GLU A 49 1.50 20.20 0.82
CA GLU A 49 1.16 19.22 -0.22
C GLU A 49 1.34 17.79 0.30
N PRO A 50 0.49 16.84 -0.09
CA PRO A 50 0.71 15.43 0.23
C PRO A 50 2.07 14.99 -0.30
N PHE A 51 2.82 14.27 0.53
CA PHE A 51 4.09 13.69 0.12
C PHE A 51 3.98 12.19 -0.02
N PHE A 52 4.83 11.62 -0.88
CA PHE A 52 4.86 10.20 -1.15
C PHE A 52 6.10 9.55 -0.55
N PHE A 53 5.92 8.35 -0.03
CA PHE A 53 7.01 7.45 0.31
C PHE A 53 6.71 6.05 -0.21
N CYS A 54 7.68 5.14 -0.14
CA CYS A 54 7.55 3.79 -0.69
C CYS A 54 7.88 2.73 0.36
N LYS A 55 7.24 1.57 0.23
CA LYS A 55 7.66 0.32 0.87
C LYS A 55 8.13 -0.66 -0.22
N PRO A 56 9.11 -1.54 0.06
CA PRO A 56 9.46 -2.59 -0.89
C PRO A 56 8.27 -3.55 -1.06
N ALA A 57 8.14 -4.16 -2.24
CA ALA A 57 6.98 -5.02 -2.54
C ALA A 57 6.86 -6.21 -1.57
N ASP A 58 7.98 -6.74 -1.08
CA ASP A 58 8.03 -7.83 -0.11
C ASP A 58 7.78 -7.41 1.35
N ALA A 59 7.44 -6.14 1.60
CA ALA A 59 6.91 -5.71 2.90
C ALA A 59 5.41 -5.99 3.07
N VAL A 60 4.69 -6.34 2.00
CA VAL A 60 3.29 -6.77 2.10
C VAL A 60 3.23 -8.18 2.67
N VAL A 61 2.31 -8.42 3.59
CA VAL A 61 2.06 -9.74 4.19
C VAL A 61 0.58 -10.12 4.00
N PRO A 62 0.25 -11.41 3.82
CA PRO A 62 -1.14 -11.84 3.75
C PRO A 62 -1.95 -11.47 4.99
N SER A 63 -3.25 -11.25 4.81
CA SER A 63 -4.15 -10.97 5.94
C SER A 63 -4.14 -12.13 6.95
N GLY A 64 -4.17 -11.81 8.24
CA GLY A 64 -4.09 -12.81 9.32
C GLY A 64 -2.69 -13.40 9.57
N SER A 65 -1.66 -12.94 8.85
CA SER A 65 -0.28 -13.32 9.15
C SER A 65 0.19 -12.73 10.48
N PHE A 66 1.08 -13.43 11.17
CA PHE A 66 1.80 -12.85 12.31
C PHE A 66 2.84 -11.85 11.80
N LEU A 67 2.84 -10.66 12.40
CA LEU A 67 3.85 -9.64 12.15
C LEU A 67 4.87 -9.64 13.30
N ASP A 68 6.13 -9.93 12.99
CA ASP A 68 7.21 -9.84 13.95
C ASP A 68 7.44 -8.38 14.38
N TYR A 69 7.70 -8.17 15.66
CA TYR A 69 8.01 -6.84 16.17
C TYR A 69 9.38 -6.35 15.61
N PRO A 70 9.48 -5.16 14.99
CA PRO A 70 10.72 -4.71 14.38
C PRO A 70 11.84 -4.50 15.41
N SER A 71 13.04 -4.99 15.10
CA SER A 71 14.16 -5.05 16.05
C SER A 71 14.74 -3.69 16.46
N ALA A 72 14.57 -2.65 15.63
CA ALA A 72 15.19 -1.34 15.81
C ALA A 72 14.28 -0.28 16.41
N THR A 73 13.14 -0.66 17.02
CA THR A 73 12.23 0.27 17.69
C THR A 73 11.77 -0.28 19.04
N GLN A 74 11.26 0.60 19.90
CA GLN A 74 10.49 0.25 21.09
C GLN A 74 9.08 0.88 21.06
N ASN A 75 8.75 1.56 19.96
CA ASN A 75 7.49 2.27 19.79
C ASN A 75 7.00 2.05 18.35
N LEU A 76 6.18 1.01 18.17
CA LEU A 76 5.61 0.65 16.87
C LEU A 76 4.21 1.23 16.77
N HIS A 77 3.96 2.04 15.74
CA HIS A 77 2.68 2.70 15.50
C HIS A 77 1.89 1.95 14.42
N HIS A 78 0.57 2.03 14.50
CA HIS A 78 -0.33 1.48 13.49
C HIS A 78 -1.05 2.60 12.76
N GLU A 79 -1.16 2.47 11.44
CA GLU A 79 -1.88 3.39 10.57
C GLU A 79 -2.78 2.54 9.67
N ILE A 80 -4.09 2.72 9.78
CA ILE A 80 -5.06 2.04 8.92
C ILE A 80 -5.26 2.89 7.68
N GLU A 81 -5.08 2.29 6.49
CA GLU A 81 -5.17 2.98 5.21
C GLU A 81 -6.07 2.23 4.22
N LEU A 82 -6.73 2.97 3.33
CA LEU A 82 -7.33 2.39 2.14
C LEU A 82 -6.24 2.10 1.10
N VAL A 83 -6.16 0.87 0.61
CA VAL A 83 -5.22 0.47 -0.44
C VAL A 83 -5.92 0.43 -1.79
N ALA A 84 -5.36 1.14 -2.77
CA ALA A 84 -5.81 1.15 -4.16
C ALA A 84 -4.87 0.31 -5.05
N ALA A 85 -5.36 -0.80 -5.60
CA ALA A 85 -4.58 -1.66 -6.48
C ALA A 85 -4.74 -1.26 -7.96
N LEU A 86 -3.61 -0.99 -8.62
CA LEU A 86 -3.55 -0.52 -10.02
C LEU A 86 -3.12 -1.66 -10.95
N HIS A 87 -4.00 -2.11 -11.84
CA HIS A 87 -3.68 -3.19 -12.79
C HIS A 87 -2.96 -2.70 -14.06
N LYS A 88 -3.01 -1.40 -14.35
CA LYS A 88 -2.40 -0.79 -15.53
C LYS A 88 -1.55 0.40 -15.14
N GLY A 89 -0.43 0.60 -15.83
CA GLY A 89 0.40 1.80 -15.70
C GLY A 89 -0.12 3.00 -16.49
N GLY A 90 0.47 4.17 -16.23
CA GLY A 90 0.20 5.41 -16.95
C GLY A 90 1.14 6.52 -16.51
N ARG A 91 1.15 7.64 -17.24
CA ARG A 91 1.83 8.89 -16.89
C ARG A 91 0.87 10.03 -17.20
N ASP A 92 0.88 11.08 -16.37
CA ASP A 92 0.02 12.27 -16.51
C ASP A 92 -1.46 11.90 -16.68
N ILE A 93 -1.93 11.02 -15.78
CA ILE A 93 -3.25 10.42 -15.86
C ILE A 93 -4.32 11.49 -15.53
N PRO A 94 -5.31 11.75 -16.40
CA PRO A 94 -6.34 12.76 -16.16
C PRO A 94 -7.16 12.46 -14.90
N GLN A 95 -7.55 13.49 -14.13
CA GLN A 95 -8.32 13.32 -12.90
C GLN A 95 -9.74 12.77 -13.11
N VAL A 96 -10.36 13.07 -14.25
CA VAL A 96 -11.64 12.46 -14.67
C VAL A 96 -11.37 11.04 -15.17
N MET A 97 -11.26 10.13 -14.22
CA MET A 97 -10.94 8.72 -14.44
C MET A 97 -12.20 7.89 -14.63
N PRO A 98 -12.25 6.98 -15.61
CA PRO A 98 -13.13 5.82 -15.53
C PRO A 98 -12.62 4.87 -14.43
N TRP A 99 -13.51 4.42 -13.54
CA TRP A 99 -13.25 3.48 -12.43
C TRP A 99 -12.50 2.19 -12.80
N THR A 100 -12.36 1.93 -14.11
CA THR A 100 -11.69 0.77 -14.69
C THR A 100 -10.22 0.58 -14.30
N MET A 101 -9.54 1.52 -13.64
CA MET A 101 -8.12 1.38 -13.27
C MET A 101 -7.89 0.79 -11.86
N PHE A 102 -8.93 0.77 -11.02
CA PHE A 102 -8.83 0.36 -9.63
C PHE A 102 -9.48 -1.01 -9.41
N SER A 103 -8.77 -1.88 -8.71
CA SER A 103 -9.39 -2.97 -7.96
C SER A 103 -9.45 -2.54 -6.50
N ALA A 104 -10.66 -2.36 -5.96
CA ALA A 104 -10.85 -1.95 -4.57
C ALA A 104 -10.61 -3.14 -3.65
N MET A 105 -9.72 -3.00 -2.67
CA MET A 105 -9.65 -3.92 -1.54
C MET A 105 -10.74 -3.55 -0.54
N ARG A 106 -11.71 -4.44 -0.38
CA ARG A 106 -12.71 -4.37 0.69
C ARG A 106 -12.14 -5.09 1.91
N TRP A 107 -12.02 -4.37 3.02
CA TRP A 107 -11.79 -4.98 4.33
C TRP A 107 -13.14 -5.27 4.96
N ASP A 108 -13.50 -6.57 5.08
CA ASP A 108 -14.61 -6.98 5.93
C ASP A 108 -14.09 -7.12 7.37
N TRP A 109 -14.75 -6.41 8.29
CA TRP A 109 -14.55 -6.56 9.73
C TRP A 109 -15.30 -7.80 10.20
N THR A 110 -14.60 -8.94 10.27
CA THR A 110 -15.02 -10.10 11.09
C THR A 110 -13.83 -10.65 11.83
#